data_AF-A0A1B3LND9-F1
#
_entry.id   AF-A0A1B3LND9-F1
#
_cell.length_a   1.000
_cell.length_b   1.000
_cell.length_c   1.000
_cell.angle_alpha   90.00
_cell.angle_beta   90.00
_cell.angle_gamma   90.00
#
_symmetry.space_group_name_H-M   'P 1'
#
loop_
_entity.id
_entity.type
_entity.pdbx_description
1 polymer ?
#
loop_
_entity_poly.entity_id
_entity_poly.type
_entity_poly.pdbx_seq_one_letter_code
_entity_poly.pdbx_strand_id
1 'polypeptide(L)'
;MNALSQPLADTLAEHRRFLLNLAALQLGSREDADDVVQDTFAAALTGLNGFSGEVPLRAWLVGILRHKIVDAIRRRVRYVRLDPDDVLPDD
;
A
#
# COMPACT_ATOMS: atom_id res chain seq x y z
N MET A 1 -16.15 16.74 -11.87
CA MET A 1 -16.17 15.26 -11.83
C MET A 1 -16.04 14.76 -13.26
N ASN A 2 -14.82 14.41 -13.66
CA ASN A 2 -14.44 14.27 -15.08
C ASN A 2 -14.35 12.79 -15.44
N ALA A 3 -15.08 12.35 -16.47
CA ALA A 3 -15.20 10.95 -16.90
C ALA A 3 -13.86 10.28 -17.31
N LEU A 4 -12.77 11.05 -17.39
CA LEU A 4 -11.40 10.56 -17.64
C LEU A 4 -10.72 9.97 -16.40
N SER A 5 -11.21 10.27 -15.18
CA SER A 5 -10.67 9.73 -13.93
C SER A 5 -11.17 8.30 -13.63
N GLN A 6 -12.39 7.97 -14.06
CA GLN A 6 -13.02 6.66 -13.89
C GLN A 6 -12.26 5.50 -14.56
N PRO A 7 -11.92 5.54 -15.88
CA PRO A 7 -11.31 4.40 -16.57
C PRO A 7 -9.92 4.03 -16.01
N LEU A 8 -9.22 5.01 -15.45
CA LEU A 8 -7.91 4.80 -14.84
C LEU A 8 -8.02 4.20 -13.43
N ALA A 9 -8.98 4.65 -12.63
CA ALA A 9 -9.29 4.04 -11.35
C ALA A 9 -9.70 2.57 -11.53
N ASP A 10 -10.48 2.26 -12.58
CA ASP A 10 -10.87 0.90 -12.92
C ASP A 10 -9.65 0.04 -13.29
N THR A 11 -8.73 0.58 -14.10
CA THR A 11 -7.49 -0.13 -14.48
C THR A 11 -6.59 -0.39 -13.25
N LEU A 12 -6.52 0.54 -12.30
CA LEU A 12 -5.81 0.32 -11.03
C LEU A 12 -6.51 -0.76 -10.17
N ALA A 13 -7.84 -0.71 -10.09
CA ALA A 13 -8.63 -1.65 -9.31
C ALA A 13 -8.47 -3.11 -9.78
N GLU A 14 -8.30 -3.34 -11.08
CA GLU A 14 -7.98 -4.66 -11.65
C GLU A 14 -6.70 -5.28 -11.05
N HIS A 15 -5.76 -4.44 -10.59
CA HIS A 15 -4.50 -4.88 -10.01
C HIS A 15 -4.58 -5.10 -8.49
N ARG A 16 -5.69 -4.69 -7.84
CA ARG A 16 -5.84 -4.71 -6.37
C ARG A 16 -5.61 -6.09 -5.78
N ARG A 17 -6.24 -7.13 -6.33
CA ARG A 17 -6.12 -8.50 -5.79
C ARG A 17 -4.67 -8.99 -5.80
N PHE A 18 -3.96 -8.72 -6.88
CA PHE A 18 -2.56 -9.12 -7.03
C PHE A 18 -1.66 -8.39 -6.01
N LEU A 19 -1.81 -7.06 -5.89
CA LEU A 19 -1.02 -6.26 -4.96
C LEU A 19 -1.30 -6.64 -3.50
N LEU A 20 -2.56 -6.93 -3.16
CA LEU A 20 -2.93 -7.40 -1.82
C LEU A 20 -2.27 -8.72 -1.47
N ASN A 21 -2.30 -9.70 -2.38
CA ASN A 21 -1.67 -11.00 -2.13
C ASN A 21 -0.15 -10.83 -1.93
N LEU A 22 0.48 -9.97 -2.72
CA LEU A 22 1.91 -9.69 -2.59
C LEU A 22 2.24 -8.96 -1.29
N ALA A 23 1.45 -7.96 -0.90
CA ALA A 23 1.64 -7.23 0.36
C ALA A 23 1.39 -8.12 1.58
N ALA A 24 0.32 -8.91 1.57
CA ALA A 24 0.00 -9.85 2.66
C ALA A 24 1.11 -10.89 2.86
N LEU A 25 1.71 -11.39 1.77
CA LEU A 25 2.84 -12.31 1.84
C LEU A 25 4.08 -11.68 2.52
N GLN A 26 4.31 -10.38 2.32
CA GLN A 26 5.48 -9.68 2.89
C GLN A 26 5.24 -9.15 4.30
N LEU A 27 4.01 -8.74 4.63
CA LEU A 27 3.69 -8.10 5.90
C LEU A 27 3.16 -9.08 6.95
N GLY A 28 2.58 -10.22 6.52
CA GLY A 28 1.96 -11.20 7.41
C GLY A 28 0.71 -10.68 8.13
N SER A 29 0.24 -9.48 7.80
CA SER A 29 -0.96 -8.82 8.33
C SER A 29 -1.85 -8.42 7.17
N ARG A 30 -3.13 -8.81 7.24
CA ARG A 30 -4.10 -8.43 6.22
C ARG A 30 -4.46 -6.95 6.28
N GLU A 31 -4.54 -6.40 7.49
CA GLU A 31 -4.82 -4.98 7.73
C GLU A 31 -3.71 -4.12 7.13
N ASP A 32 -2.44 -4.39 7.49
CA ASP A 32 -1.29 -3.67 6.95
C ASP A 32 -1.21 -3.78 5.42
N ALA A 33 -1.58 -4.94 4.87
CA ALA A 33 -1.61 -5.15 3.43
C ALA A 33 -2.69 -4.32 2.72
N ASP A 34 -3.90 -4.25 3.28
CA ASP A 34 -4.99 -3.41 2.75
C ASP A 34 -4.61 -1.92 2.80
N ASP A 35 -3.97 -1.46 3.87
CA ASP A 35 -3.48 -0.09 4.01
C ASP A 35 -2.37 0.25 3.00
N VAL A 36 -1.35 -0.62 2.90
CA VAL A 36 -0.24 -0.42 1.98
C VAL A 36 -0.70 -0.41 0.51
N VAL A 37 -1.71 -1.21 0.14
CA VAL A 37 -2.28 -1.18 -1.22
C VAL A 37 -3.07 0.11 -1.46
N GLN A 38 -3.80 0.61 -0.47
CA GLN A 38 -4.49 1.90 -0.59
C GLN A 38 -3.48 3.05 -0.80
N ASP A 39 -2.44 3.11 0.02
CA ASP A 39 -1.34 4.07 -0.11
C ASP A 39 -0.64 3.98 -1.48
N THR A 40 -0.54 2.76 -2.02
CA THR A 40 0.03 2.52 -3.35
C THR A 40 -0.84 3.14 -4.44
N PHE A 41 -2.16 2.96 -4.37
CA PHE A 41 -3.09 3.56 -5.33
C PHE A 41 -3.17 5.08 -5.20
N ALA A 42 -3.16 5.62 -3.98
CA ALA A 42 -3.09 7.07 -3.78
C ALA A 42 -1.81 7.65 -4.40
N ALA A 43 -0.65 7.03 -4.14
CA ALA A 43 0.61 7.44 -4.73
C ALA A 43 0.61 7.30 -6.26
N ALA A 44 0.07 6.21 -6.79
CA ALA A 44 -0.07 6.01 -8.23
C ALA A 44 -0.90 7.13 -8.84
N LEU A 45 -2.08 7.43 -8.30
CA LEU A 45 -2.96 8.49 -8.79
C LEU A 45 -2.26 9.86 -8.85
N THR A 46 -1.44 10.18 -7.84
CA THR A 46 -0.66 11.43 -7.82
C THR A 46 0.54 11.41 -8.79
N GLY A 47 1.13 10.24 -9.03
CA GLY A 47 2.34 10.05 -9.85
C GLY A 47 2.06 9.76 -11.33
N LEU A 48 0.80 9.64 -11.75
CA LEU A 48 0.40 9.28 -13.12
C LEU A 48 0.96 10.21 -14.19
N ASN A 49 1.06 11.51 -13.91
CA ASN A 49 1.63 12.47 -14.86
C ASN A 49 3.11 12.18 -15.19
N GLY A 50 3.81 11.43 -14.33
CA GLY A 50 5.18 10.98 -14.54
C GLY A 50 5.30 9.54 -15.05
N PHE A 51 4.19 8.83 -15.24
CA PHE A 51 4.21 7.47 -15.79
C PHE A 51 4.33 7.54 -17.32
N SER A 52 5.51 7.19 -17.84
CA SER A 52 5.82 7.25 -19.27
C SER A 52 5.18 6.13 -20.10
N GLY A 53 4.67 5.06 -19.46
CA GLY A 53 4.17 3.87 -20.15
C GLY A 53 5.25 2.94 -20.70
N GLU A 54 6.54 3.26 -20.49
CA GLU A 54 7.66 2.43 -20.96
C GLU A 54 7.77 1.09 -20.23
N VAL A 55 7.24 1.02 -19.02
CA VAL A 55 7.13 -0.21 -18.23
C VAL A 55 5.66 -0.58 -18.04
N PRO A 56 5.31 -1.89 -17.97
CA PRO A 56 3.95 -2.31 -17.70
C PRO A 56 3.41 -1.69 -16.40
N LEU A 57 2.15 -1.23 -16.41
CA LEU A 57 1.51 -0.59 -15.26
C LEU A 57 1.66 -1.43 -13.97
N ARG A 58 1.46 -2.75 -14.06
CA ARG A 58 1.66 -3.68 -12.94
C ARG A 58 3.07 -3.58 -12.36
N ALA A 59 4.11 -3.54 -13.20
CA ALA A 59 5.49 -3.47 -12.76
C ALA A 59 5.78 -2.14 -12.05
N TRP A 60 5.26 -1.04 -12.59
CA TRP A 60 5.35 0.28 -11.97
C TRP A 60 4.64 0.31 -10.59
N LEU A 61 3.43 -0.23 -10.50
CA LEU A 61 2.69 -0.35 -9.23
C LEU A 61 3.42 -1.21 -8.20
N VAL A 62 4.07 -2.30 -8.62
CA VAL A 62 4.91 -3.12 -7.73
C VAL A 62 6.10 -2.32 -7.20
N GLY A 63 6.69 -1.44 -8.02
CA GLY A 63 7.75 -0.54 -7.57
C GLY A 63 7.28 0.39 -6.45
N ILE A 64 6.12 1.03 -6.61
CA ILE A 64 5.51 1.87 -5.58
C ILE A 64 5.19 1.05 -4.32
N LEU A 65 4.54 -0.11 -4.49
CA LEU A 65 4.15 -1.00 -3.40
C LEU A 65 5.34 -1.41 -2.53
N ARG A 66 6.47 -1.77 -3.15
CA ARG A 66 7.68 -2.19 -2.42
C ARG A 66 8.21 -1.11 -1.50
N HIS A 67 8.22 0.16 -1.94
CA HIS A 67 8.59 1.27 -1.07
C HIS A 67 7.66 1.39 0.13
N LYS A 68 6.34 1.28 -0.11
CA LYS A 68 5.32 1.33 0.97
C LYS A 68 5.46 0.18 1.97
N ILE A 69 5.73 -1.04 1.50
CA ILE A 69 5.99 -2.21 2.38
C ILE A 69 7.21 -1.95 3.26
N VAL A 70 8.32 -1.47 2.68
CA VAL A 70 9.54 -1.16 3.45
C VAL A 70 9.26 -0.11 4.52
N ASP A 71 8.48 0.93 4.19
CA ASP A 71 8.09 1.96 5.16
C ASP A 71 7.19 1.42 6.27
N ALA A 72 6.24 0.53 5.94
CA ALA A 72 5.38 -0.13 6.93
C ALA A 72 6.20 -1.02 7.89
N ILE A 73 7.12 -1.83 7.37
CA ILE A 73 8.04 -2.65 8.18
C ILE A 73 8.88 -1.75 9.11
N ARG A 74 9.44 -0.66 8.59
CA ARG A 74 10.21 0.30 9.38
C ARG A 74 9.38 0.95 10.49
N ARG A 75 8.10 1.26 10.25
CA ARG A 75 7.19 1.79 11.27
C ARG A 75 6.91 0.75 12.36
N ARG A 76 6.65 -0.50 12.00
CA ARG A 76 6.41 -1.59 12.96
C ARG A 76 7.59 -1.85 13.89
N VAL A 77 8.82 -1.71 13.39
CA VAL A 77 10.02 -1.83 14.24
C VAL A 77 10.16 -0.65 15.21
N ARG A 78 9.77 0.57 14.80
CA ARG A 78 9.86 1.76 15.66
C ARG A 78 8.78 1.86 16.72
N TYR A 79 7.60 1.31 16.44
CA TYR A 79 6.47 1.31 17.36
C TYR A 79 6.22 -0.11 17.84
N VAL A 80 6.77 -0.47 19.00
CA VAL A 80 6.30 -1.64 19.73
C VAL A 80 4.85 -1.35 20.12
N ARG A 81 3.92 -2.20 19.67
CA ARG A 81 2.53 -2.12 20.11
C ARG A 81 2.55 -2.46 21.61
N LEU A 82 2.27 -1.46 22.45
CA LEU A 82 1.97 -1.71 23.85
C LEU A 82 0.58 -2.34 23.89
N ASP A 83 0.47 -3.55 24.45
CA ASP A 83 -0.86 -4.08 24.73
C ASP A 83 -1.44 -3.31 25.93
N PRO A 84 -2.77 -3.04 25.95
CA PRO A 84 -3.40 -2.37 27.08
C PRO A 84 -3.17 -3.09 28.41
N ASP A 85 -2.91 -4.41 28.36
CA ASP A 85 -2.58 -5.26 29.50
C ASP A 85 -1.12 -5.10 29.96
N ASP A 86 -0.25 -4.48 29.15
CA ASP A 86 1.13 -4.10 29.52
C ASP A 86 1.17 -2.80 30.35
N VAL A 87 0.03 -2.14 30.54
CA VAL A 87 -0.08 -0.99 31.46
C VAL A 87 0.03 -1.53 32.88
N LEU A 88 1.23 -1.42 33.46
CA LEU A 88 1.45 -1.69 34.88
C LEU A 88 0.44 -0.87 35.69
N PRO A 89 -0.33 -1.50 36.60
CA PRO A 89 -1.20 -0.75 37.49
C PRO A 89 -0.36 0.28 38.25
N ASP A 90 -0.79 1.53 38.24
CA ASP A 90 -0.21 2.58 39.07
C ASP A 90 -0.38 2.15 40.55
N ASP A 91 0.73 1.82 41.22
CA ASP A 91 0.78 1.61 42.68
C ASP A 91 0.30 2.85 43.45
#